data_AF-A0A7S3RBG1-F1
#
_entry.id   AF-A0A7S3RBG1-F1
#
_cell.length_a   1.000
_cell.length_b   1.000
_cell.length_c   1.000
_cell.angle_alpha   90.00
_cell.angle_beta   90.00
_cell.angle_gamma   90.00
#
_symmetry.space_group_name_H-M   'P 1'
#
loop_
_entity.id
_entity.type
_entity.pdbx_description
1 polymer ?
#
loop_
_entity_poly.entity_id
_entity_poly.type
_entity_poly.pdbx_seq_one_letter_code
_entity_poly.pdbx_strand_id
1 'polypeptide(L)'
;ESFDPFGWKGGMKDILGTFMDGMEPDVPPTKLEEAMIVEIFNKFDADGDKVLNLDEFNTLQRATEGEEAVYDAQQLKDLLLAVNPEMPNPEAGMPFADYRNLYVVGRLKRAYSTNVERDHVKIFGPGGGVRATWVEPEEDGLAPGTAVTIEGLSGAKELNGVAGKIVTPVESERAMVAEGRLIVQLGDGERV
;
A
#
# COMPACT_ATOMS: atom_id res chain seq x y z
N GLU A 1 -24.41 6.70 -27.16
CA GLU A 1 -23.78 7.73 -26.31
C GLU A 1 -22.70 7.04 -25.49
N SER A 2 -21.49 7.60 -25.44
CA SER A 2 -20.37 6.98 -24.72
C SER A 2 -20.44 7.36 -23.24
N PHE A 3 -20.95 6.44 -22.44
CA PHE A 3 -20.95 6.50 -20.98
C PHE A 3 -19.50 6.60 -20.47
N ASP A 4 -19.24 7.61 -19.65
CA ASP A 4 -17.94 7.95 -19.07
C ASP A 4 -18.14 8.18 -17.57
N PRO A 5 -18.15 7.10 -16.76
CA PRO A 5 -18.60 7.14 -15.37
C PRO A 5 -17.70 7.97 -14.45
N PHE A 6 -16.57 8.46 -14.95
CA PHE A 6 -15.61 9.25 -14.18
C PHE A 6 -15.13 10.54 -14.88
N GLY A 7 -15.57 10.83 -16.10
CA GLY A 7 -15.01 11.91 -16.92
C GLY A 7 -13.63 11.59 -17.56
N TRP A 8 -13.24 10.31 -17.60
CA TRP A 8 -11.94 9.83 -18.08
C TRP A 8 -11.72 10.03 -19.59
N LYS A 9 -12.77 10.03 -20.42
CA LYS A 9 -12.66 10.36 -21.86
C LYS A 9 -12.46 11.86 -22.09
N GLY A 10 -12.97 12.70 -21.19
CA GLY A 10 -12.65 14.14 -21.16
C GLY A 10 -11.22 14.39 -20.69
N GLY A 11 -10.80 13.70 -19.62
CA GLY A 11 -9.46 13.79 -19.04
C GLY A 11 -8.33 13.43 -20.01
N MET A 12 -8.50 12.46 -20.90
CA MET A 12 -7.47 12.16 -21.92
C MET A 12 -7.21 13.32 -22.90
N LYS A 13 -8.23 14.14 -23.21
CA LYS A 13 -8.05 15.36 -24.02
C LYS A 13 -7.42 16.49 -23.21
N ASP A 14 -7.77 16.61 -21.94
CA ASP A 14 -7.23 17.65 -21.07
C ASP A 14 -5.79 17.35 -20.61
N ILE A 15 -5.36 16.10 -20.44
CA ILE A 15 -3.95 15.74 -20.15
C ILE A 15 -2.99 16.30 -21.23
N LEU A 16 -3.45 16.36 -22.49
CA LEU A 16 -2.70 16.98 -23.59
C LEU A 16 -2.78 18.52 -23.58
N GLY A 17 -3.82 19.12 -22.99
CA GLY A 17 -4.05 20.56 -22.89
C GLY A 17 -3.51 21.23 -21.62
N THR A 18 -3.34 20.49 -20.51
CA THR A 18 -2.92 21.00 -19.19
C THR A 18 -1.40 20.96 -18.98
N PHE A 19 -0.60 21.12 -20.04
CA PHE A 19 0.86 21.26 -19.91
C PHE A 19 1.31 22.59 -19.27
N MET A 20 0.39 23.50 -18.93
CA MET A 20 0.75 24.88 -18.57
C MET A 20 0.16 25.48 -17.29
N ASP A 21 -0.70 24.80 -16.50
CA ASP A 21 -1.32 25.47 -15.35
C ASP A 21 -1.25 24.65 -14.05
N GLY A 22 -0.49 25.16 -13.07
CA GLY A 22 -0.55 24.78 -11.66
C GLY A 22 0.12 23.46 -11.27
N MET A 23 1.45 23.45 -11.13
CA MET A 23 2.16 22.45 -10.32
C MET A 23 1.81 22.64 -8.83
N GLU A 24 0.68 22.11 -8.39
CA GLU A 24 0.56 21.71 -6.98
C GLU A 24 1.64 20.65 -6.71
N PRO A 25 2.45 20.81 -5.66
CA PRO A 25 3.46 19.81 -5.32
C PRO A 25 2.77 18.48 -5.00
N ASP A 26 3.31 17.38 -5.49
CA ASP A 26 2.88 16.04 -5.07
C ASP A 26 3.12 15.91 -3.56
N VAL A 27 2.06 16.10 -2.77
CA VAL A 27 2.10 15.89 -1.33
C VAL A 27 2.17 14.39 -1.11
N PRO A 28 3.19 13.86 -0.40
CA PRO A 28 3.27 12.45 -0.13
C PRO A 28 2.03 12.00 0.65
N PRO A 29 1.46 10.82 0.33
CA PRO A 29 0.30 10.32 1.07
C PRO A 29 0.65 10.13 2.54
N THR A 30 -0.33 10.36 3.40
CA THR A 30 -0.22 10.00 4.81
C THR A 30 -0.10 8.49 4.95
N LYS A 31 0.45 8.03 6.08
CA LYS A 31 0.52 6.60 6.40
C LYS A 31 -0.87 5.92 6.39
N LEU A 32 -1.91 6.67 6.77
CA LEU A 32 -3.29 6.18 6.75
C LEU A 32 -3.80 6.01 5.32
N GLU A 33 -3.58 7.00 4.45
CA GLU A 33 -3.93 6.91 3.03
C GLU A 33 -3.21 5.74 2.36
N GLU A 34 -1.92 5.55 2.65
CA GLU A 34 -1.15 4.43 2.13
C GLU A 34 -1.74 3.08 2.57
N ALA A 35 -2.10 2.94 3.84
CA ALA A 35 -2.75 1.73 4.36
C ALA A 35 -4.10 1.47 3.68
N MET A 36 -4.91 2.49 3.45
CA MET A 36 -6.19 2.36 2.75
C MET A 36 -6.00 1.94 1.28
N ILE A 37 -5.00 2.50 0.58
CA ILE A 37 -4.66 2.10 -0.81
C ILE A 37 -4.29 0.61 -0.85
N VAL A 38 -3.44 0.16 0.07
CA VAL A 38 -3.01 -1.24 0.18
C VAL A 38 -4.20 -2.15 0.48
N GLU A 39 -5.07 -1.76 1.41
CA GLU A 39 -6.22 -2.57 1.80
C GLU A 39 -7.25 -2.70 0.67
N ILE A 40 -7.53 -1.60 -0.05
CA ILE A 40 -8.38 -1.67 -1.25
C ILE A 40 -7.77 -2.62 -2.27
N PHE A 41 -6.49 -2.47 -2.59
CA PHE A 41 -5.83 -3.31 -3.58
C PHE A 41 -5.89 -4.79 -3.20
N ASN A 42 -5.45 -5.14 -1.99
CA ASN A 42 -5.44 -6.52 -1.49
C ASN A 42 -6.85 -7.14 -1.39
N LYS A 43 -7.89 -6.32 -1.28
CA LYS A 43 -9.28 -6.82 -1.27
C LYS A 43 -9.70 -7.39 -2.64
N PHE A 44 -9.13 -6.88 -3.73
CA PHE A 44 -9.48 -7.29 -5.10
C PHE A 44 -8.38 -8.11 -5.80
N ASP A 45 -7.13 -8.04 -5.35
CA ASP A 45 -6.00 -8.93 -5.69
C ASP A 45 -6.26 -10.31 -5.07
N ALA A 46 -7.11 -11.11 -5.72
CA ALA A 46 -7.68 -12.33 -5.17
C ALA A 46 -6.68 -13.50 -5.19
N ASP A 47 -5.78 -13.53 -6.18
CA ASP A 47 -4.71 -14.51 -6.27
C ASP A 47 -3.40 -14.06 -5.59
N GLY A 48 -3.29 -12.77 -5.24
CA GLY A 48 -2.17 -12.23 -4.48
C GLY A 48 -0.92 -11.96 -5.32
N ASP A 49 -1.04 -11.91 -6.65
CA ASP A 49 0.07 -11.75 -7.58
C ASP A 49 0.57 -10.30 -7.71
N LYS A 50 -0.11 -9.36 -7.04
CA LYS A 50 0.17 -7.91 -7.05
C LYS A 50 -0.16 -7.22 -8.37
N VAL A 51 -1.06 -7.80 -9.15
CA VAL A 51 -1.59 -7.28 -10.40
C VAL A 51 -3.10 -7.48 -10.44
N LEU A 52 -3.88 -6.41 -10.54
CA LEU A 52 -5.32 -6.55 -10.77
C LEU A 52 -5.56 -6.90 -12.23
N ASN A 53 -5.83 -8.18 -12.51
CA ASN A 53 -6.24 -8.62 -13.83
C ASN A 53 -7.62 -8.02 -14.21
N LEU A 54 -8.11 -8.25 -15.44
CA LEU A 54 -9.35 -7.63 -15.92
C LEU A 54 -10.56 -7.91 -15.02
N ASP A 55 -10.70 -9.14 -14.52
CA ASP A 55 -11.85 -9.53 -13.70
C ASP A 55 -11.78 -8.91 -12.31
N GLU A 56 -10.59 -8.88 -11.71
CA GLU A 56 -10.32 -8.24 -10.43
C GLU A 56 -10.50 -6.73 -10.48
N PHE A 57 -9.96 -6.10 -11.53
CA PHE A 57 -10.13 -4.67 -11.78
C PHE A 57 -11.61 -4.33 -11.95
N ASN A 58 -12.36 -5.10 -12.74
CA ASN A 58 -13.81 -4.89 -12.89
C ASN A 58 -14.58 -5.12 -11.60
N THR A 59 -14.14 -6.04 -10.74
CA THR A 59 -14.74 -6.23 -9.42
C THR A 59 -14.53 -4.99 -8.54
N LEU A 60 -13.33 -4.40 -8.57
CA LEU A 60 -13.05 -3.11 -7.93
C LEU A 60 -13.94 -2.00 -8.49
N GLN A 61 -14.03 -1.88 -9.82
CA GLN A 61 -14.83 -0.84 -10.47
C GLN A 61 -16.32 -0.95 -10.11
N ARG A 62 -16.87 -2.16 -10.03
CA ARG A 62 -18.26 -2.35 -9.58
C ARG A 62 -18.46 -1.97 -8.12
N ALA A 63 -17.49 -2.27 -7.27
CA ALA A 63 -17.56 -1.92 -5.85
C ALA A 63 -17.49 -0.40 -5.60
N THR A 64 -16.77 0.35 -6.44
CA THR A 64 -16.65 1.80 -6.29
C THR A 64 -17.67 2.57 -7.13
N GLU A 65 -18.00 2.14 -8.34
CA GLU A 65 -18.84 2.92 -9.27
C GLU A 65 -20.16 2.26 -9.65
N GLY A 66 -20.40 1.02 -9.23
CA GLY A 66 -21.63 0.27 -9.50
C GLY A 66 -21.56 -0.67 -10.70
N GLU A 67 -22.62 -1.45 -10.88
CA GLU A 67 -22.66 -2.62 -11.78
C GLU A 67 -22.34 -2.33 -13.26
N GLU A 68 -22.54 -1.09 -13.71
CA GLU A 68 -22.33 -0.69 -15.11
C GLU A 68 -20.87 -0.28 -15.40
N ALA A 69 -20.03 -0.13 -14.37
CA ALA A 69 -18.64 0.26 -14.51
C ALA A 69 -17.75 -0.96 -14.84
N VAL A 70 -17.86 -1.45 -16.07
CA VAL A 70 -17.11 -2.62 -16.56
C VAL A 70 -16.23 -2.20 -17.73
N TYR A 71 -14.95 -2.54 -17.62
CA TYR A 71 -13.93 -2.38 -18.65
C TYR A 71 -13.86 -3.65 -19.49
N ASP A 72 -13.67 -3.47 -20.79
CA ASP A 72 -13.11 -4.51 -21.64
C ASP A 72 -11.56 -4.49 -21.59
N ALA A 73 -10.93 -5.54 -22.13
CA ALA A 73 -9.48 -5.68 -22.12
C ALA A 73 -8.75 -4.51 -22.82
N GLN A 74 -9.34 -3.95 -23.87
CA GLN A 74 -8.73 -2.83 -24.60
C GLN A 74 -8.82 -1.54 -23.79
N GLN A 75 -9.97 -1.28 -23.15
CA GLN A 75 -10.15 -0.13 -22.29
C GLN A 75 -9.21 -0.14 -21.08
N LEU A 76 -9.00 -1.31 -20.45
CA LEU A 76 -8.03 -1.46 -19.38
C LEU A 76 -6.61 -1.20 -19.88
N LYS A 77 -6.24 -1.77 -21.03
CA LYS A 77 -4.93 -1.53 -21.66
C LYS A 77 -4.69 -0.05 -21.96
N ASP A 78 -5.68 0.64 -22.51
CA ASP A 78 -5.59 2.07 -22.83
C ASP A 78 -5.44 2.91 -21.55
N LEU A 79 -6.14 2.56 -20.48
CA LEU A 79 -5.98 3.17 -19.16
C LEU A 79 -4.55 2.98 -18.64
N LEU A 80 -4.03 1.75 -18.68
CA LEU A 80 -2.71 1.41 -18.16
C LEU A 80 -1.61 2.17 -18.90
N LEU A 81 -1.71 2.29 -20.22
CA LEU A 81 -0.77 3.06 -21.02
C LEU A 81 -0.90 4.58 -20.80
N ALA A 82 -2.08 5.07 -20.42
CA ALA A 82 -2.26 6.47 -20.03
C ALA A 82 -1.62 6.78 -18.66
N VAL A 83 -1.69 5.83 -17.72
CA VAL A 83 -1.07 5.93 -16.40
C VAL A 83 0.45 5.77 -16.47
N ASN A 84 0.90 4.76 -17.21
CA ASN A 84 2.29 4.38 -17.37
C ASN A 84 2.56 3.97 -18.85
N PRO A 85 2.99 4.94 -19.69
CA PRO A 85 3.25 4.70 -21.11
C PRO A 85 4.35 3.69 -21.41
N GLU A 86 5.24 3.43 -20.45
CA GLU A 86 6.38 2.53 -20.58
C GLU A 86 6.08 1.12 -20.02
N MET A 87 4.81 0.82 -19.72
CA MET A 87 4.41 -0.46 -19.17
C MET A 87 4.74 -1.62 -20.12
N PRO A 88 5.52 -2.63 -19.68
CA PRO A 88 5.98 -3.70 -20.56
C PRO A 88 4.90 -4.71 -20.93
N ASN A 89 3.90 -4.93 -20.07
CA ASN A 89 2.83 -5.91 -20.30
C ASN A 89 1.47 -5.43 -19.76
N PRO A 90 0.81 -4.48 -20.45
CA PRO A 90 -0.49 -3.95 -20.01
C PRO A 90 -1.64 -4.95 -20.14
N GLU A 91 -1.41 -6.10 -20.77
CA GLU A 91 -2.42 -7.17 -20.89
C GLU A 91 -2.49 -8.04 -19.63
N ALA A 92 -1.47 -7.99 -18.76
CA ALA A 92 -1.49 -8.70 -17.48
C ALA A 92 -2.47 -8.10 -16.46
N GLY A 93 -2.77 -6.81 -16.57
CA GLY A 93 -3.57 -6.08 -15.60
C GLY A 93 -2.81 -4.92 -14.97
N MET A 94 -3.37 -4.36 -13.90
CA MET A 94 -2.83 -3.18 -13.23
C MET A 94 -1.93 -3.56 -12.05
N PRO A 95 -0.59 -3.34 -12.14
CA PRO A 95 0.30 -3.54 -11.01
C PRO A 95 -0.03 -2.60 -9.85
N PHE A 96 0.24 -3.03 -8.61
CA PHE A 96 0.03 -2.19 -7.42
C PHE A 96 0.67 -0.81 -7.54
N ALA A 97 1.88 -0.71 -8.11
CA ALA A 97 2.58 0.57 -8.27
C ALA A 97 1.79 1.56 -9.13
N ASP A 98 1.19 1.09 -10.22
CA ASP A 98 0.40 1.93 -11.13
C ASP A 98 -0.97 2.25 -10.55
N TYR A 99 -1.59 1.29 -9.85
CA TYR A 99 -2.82 1.53 -9.07
C TYR A 99 -2.61 2.62 -8.01
N ARG A 100 -1.55 2.50 -7.21
CA ARG A 100 -1.16 3.48 -6.19
C ARG A 100 -0.98 4.87 -6.80
N ASN A 101 -0.36 4.95 -7.98
CA ASN A 101 -0.14 6.22 -8.68
C ASN A 101 -1.42 6.98 -8.96
N LEU A 102 -2.55 6.30 -9.16
CA LEU A 102 -3.86 6.96 -9.30
C LEU A 102 -4.21 7.81 -8.08
N TYR A 103 -3.89 7.34 -6.87
CA TYR A 103 -4.25 8.00 -5.61
C TYR A 103 -3.22 8.97 -5.06
N VAL A 104 -1.96 8.92 -5.53
CA VAL A 104 -0.86 9.71 -4.97
C VAL A 104 -0.33 10.77 -5.93
N VAL A 105 -0.34 10.52 -7.24
CA VAL A 105 0.19 11.48 -8.22
C VAL A 105 -0.89 12.51 -8.51
N GLY A 106 -0.65 13.78 -8.20
CA GLY A 106 -1.66 14.84 -8.27
C GLY A 106 -2.32 14.96 -9.64
N ARG A 107 -1.56 14.77 -10.73
CA ARG A 107 -2.09 14.77 -12.10
C ARG A 107 -3.12 13.65 -12.33
N LEU A 108 -2.83 12.45 -11.83
CA LEU A 108 -3.67 11.27 -12.02
C LEU A 108 -4.89 11.36 -11.11
N LYS A 109 -4.71 11.78 -9.85
CA LYS A 109 -5.82 12.03 -8.92
C LYS A 109 -6.88 12.95 -9.52
N ARG A 110 -6.46 14.03 -10.18
CA ARG A 110 -7.36 14.98 -10.85
C ARG A 110 -7.96 14.39 -12.11
N ALA A 111 -7.13 13.82 -13.00
CA ALA A 111 -7.60 13.25 -14.25
C ALA A 111 -8.63 12.14 -14.04
N TYR A 112 -8.44 11.34 -12.98
CA TYR A 112 -9.27 10.19 -12.68
C TYR A 112 -10.26 10.41 -11.53
N SER A 113 -10.28 11.60 -10.92
CA SER A 113 -11.14 11.96 -9.78
C SER A 113 -11.13 10.94 -8.63
N THR A 114 -9.97 10.35 -8.36
CA THR A 114 -9.79 9.32 -7.32
C THR A 114 -9.66 9.95 -5.94
N ASN A 115 -10.29 9.34 -4.96
CA ASN A 115 -10.20 9.75 -3.57
C ASN A 115 -10.19 8.48 -2.70
N VAL A 116 -9.05 8.22 -2.05
CA VAL A 116 -8.85 6.98 -1.30
C VAL A 116 -9.85 6.85 -0.15
N GLU A 117 -10.11 7.91 0.61
CA GLU A 117 -11.06 7.88 1.73
C GLU A 117 -12.49 7.57 1.24
N ARG A 118 -12.91 8.21 0.14
CA ARG A 118 -14.22 7.98 -0.48
C ARG A 118 -14.35 6.54 -0.95
N ASP A 119 -13.36 6.05 -1.71
CA ASP A 119 -13.43 4.74 -2.33
C ASP A 119 -13.32 3.64 -1.26
N HIS A 120 -12.49 3.85 -0.25
CA HIS A 120 -12.38 2.99 0.93
C HIS A 120 -13.72 2.86 1.67
N VAL A 121 -14.40 3.98 1.96
CA VAL A 121 -15.73 3.98 2.59
C VAL A 121 -16.78 3.29 1.72
N LYS A 122 -16.72 3.41 0.39
CA LYS A 122 -17.63 2.68 -0.50
C LYS A 122 -17.41 1.16 -0.42
N ILE A 123 -16.15 0.73 -0.38
CA ILE A 123 -15.79 -0.70 -0.40
C ILE A 123 -16.03 -1.37 0.95
N PHE A 124 -15.67 -0.71 2.05
CA PHE A 124 -15.69 -1.31 3.39
C PHE A 124 -16.82 -0.78 4.28
N GLY A 125 -17.50 0.30 3.89
CA GLY A 125 -18.53 0.97 4.69
C GLY A 125 -17.94 1.97 5.70
N PRO A 126 -18.80 2.78 6.36
CA PRO A 126 -18.34 3.73 7.38
C PRO A 126 -17.73 2.99 8.58
N GLY A 127 -16.41 3.14 8.75
CA GLY A 127 -15.63 2.45 9.79
C GLY A 127 -15.20 1.04 9.43
N GLY A 128 -15.52 0.55 8.23
CA GLY A 128 -14.87 -0.62 7.66
C GLY A 128 -13.54 -0.23 7.05
N GLY A 129 -12.54 -1.11 7.16
CA GLY A 129 -11.20 -0.91 6.62
C GLY A 129 -10.24 -0.04 7.45
N VAL A 130 -10.52 0.12 8.73
CA VAL A 130 -9.49 0.48 9.74
C VAL A 130 -9.58 -0.47 10.93
N ARG A 131 -10.17 -1.65 10.70
CA ARG A 131 -10.49 -2.68 11.71
C ARG A 131 -9.72 -4.00 11.52
N ALA A 132 -9.03 -4.18 10.39
CA ALA A 132 -7.68 -4.68 10.48
C ALA A 132 -6.90 -3.51 11.06
N THR A 133 -6.66 -3.55 12.36
CA THR A 133 -5.77 -2.64 13.06
C THR A 133 -4.58 -2.29 12.16
N TRP A 134 -4.09 -1.06 12.29
CA TRP A 134 -2.64 -0.88 12.34
C TRP A 134 -2.09 -1.87 13.38
N VAL A 135 -1.97 -3.14 13.01
CA VAL A 135 -0.82 -3.94 13.34
C VAL A 135 0.20 -3.25 12.44
N GLU A 136 1.11 -2.49 13.04
CA GLU A 136 2.41 -2.29 12.41
C GLU A 136 2.78 -3.61 11.74
N PRO A 137 3.34 -3.62 10.50
CA PRO A 137 3.71 -4.86 9.85
C PRO A 137 4.26 -5.78 10.93
N GLU A 138 3.65 -6.95 11.13
CA GLU A 138 4.29 -7.98 11.92
C GLU A 138 5.60 -8.20 11.18
N GLU A 139 6.62 -7.44 11.57
CA GLU A 139 7.92 -8.00 11.79
C GLU A 139 7.59 -9.33 12.47
N ASP A 140 7.98 -10.43 11.86
CA ASP A 140 8.18 -11.70 12.56
C ASP A 140 9.11 -11.54 13.82
N GLY A 141 9.46 -10.31 14.19
CA GLY A 141 10.10 -9.87 15.42
C GLY A 141 9.09 -9.65 16.54
N LEU A 142 9.25 -10.49 17.55
CA LEU A 142 8.78 -10.32 18.93
C LEU A 142 8.73 -8.83 19.36
N ALA A 143 7.54 -8.35 19.75
CA ALA A 143 7.31 -6.94 20.07
C ALA A 143 8.06 -6.45 21.33
N PRO A 144 8.38 -5.15 21.47
CA PRO A 144 8.89 -4.59 22.72
C PRO A 144 7.98 -4.92 23.91
N GLY A 145 8.57 -5.37 25.01
CA GLY A 145 7.88 -5.88 26.19
C GLY A 145 7.67 -7.39 26.20
N THR A 146 7.86 -8.08 25.06
CA THR A 146 7.75 -9.55 24.97
C THR A 146 8.88 -10.20 25.77
N ALA A 147 8.52 -11.15 26.63
CA ALA A 147 9.49 -11.96 27.35
C ALA A 147 10.10 -13.00 26.40
N VAL A 148 11.42 -13.07 26.36
CA VAL A 148 12.17 -13.92 25.45
C VAL A 148 13.23 -14.68 26.22
N THR A 149 13.59 -15.86 25.73
CA THR A 149 14.74 -16.63 26.23
C THR A 149 15.79 -16.63 25.13
N ILE A 150 17.00 -16.20 25.46
CA ILE A 150 18.11 -16.18 24.51
C ILE A 150 18.60 -17.61 24.32
N GLU A 151 18.68 -18.08 23.08
CA GLU A 151 19.21 -19.42 22.76
C GLU A 151 20.08 -19.37 21.49
N GLY A 152 21.01 -20.31 21.37
CA GLY A 152 21.79 -20.52 20.15
C GLY A 152 22.91 -19.50 19.87
N LEU A 153 23.25 -18.60 20.81
CA LEU A 153 24.38 -17.67 20.63
C LEU A 153 25.70 -18.44 20.62
N SER A 154 26.47 -18.26 19.54
CA SER A 154 27.79 -18.89 19.36
C SER A 154 28.92 -18.12 20.05
N GLY A 155 28.79 -16.79 20.14
CA GLY A 155 29.80 -15.87 20.69
C GLY A 155 29.61 -15.50 22.17
N ALA A 156 28.38 -15.44 22.67
CA ALA A 156 28.03 -15.11 24.05
C ALA A 156 27.22 -16.27 24.67
N LYS A 157 27.90 -17.41 24.86
CA LYS A 157 27.23 -18.65 25.28
C LYS A 157 26.64 -18.57 26.69
N GLU A 158 27.21 -17.71 27.53
CA GLU A 158 26.76 -17.40 28.89
C GLU A 158 25.37 -16.76 28.93
N LEU A 159 24.91 -16.15 27.83
CA LEU A 159 23.58 -15.59 27.73
C LEU A 159 22.53 -16.62 27.28
N ASN A 160 22.94 -17.81 26.81
CA ASN A 160 22.00 -18.85 26.43
C ASN A 160 21.25 -19.39 27.66
N GLY A 161 19.92 -19.46 27.56
CA GLY A 161 19.02 -19.83 28.65
C GLY A 161 18.64 -18.66 29.56
N VAL A 162 19.17 -17.45 29.33
CA VAL A 162 18.80 -16.25 30.10
C VAL A 162 17.51 -15.66 29.53
N ALA A 163 16.57 -15.37 30.43
CA ALA A 163 15.33 -14.70 30.09
C ALA A 163 15.50 -13.18 30.14
N GLY A 164 14.93 -12.48 29.18
CA GLY A 164 14.91 -11.03 29.08
C GLY A 164 13.62 -10.52 28.47
N LYS A 165 13.57 -9.21 28.23
CA LYS A 165 12.45 -8.56 27.54
C LYS A 165 12.96 -7.78 26.36
N ILE A 166 12.27 -7.86 25.24
CA ILE A 166 12.60 -7.00 24.11
C ILE A 166 12.31 -5.55 24.47
N VAL A 167 13.20 -4.65 24.08
CA VAL A 167 13.09 -3.23 24.38
C VAL A 167 13.28 -2.41 23.12
N THR A 168 12.64 -1.26 23.08
CA THR A 168 12.79 -0.31 21.98
C THR A 168 14.27 0.14 21.91
N PRO A 169 14.89 0.14 20.71
CA PRO A 169 16.28 0.55 20.55
C PRO A 169 16.47 2.04 20.88
N VAL A 170 17.57 2.38 21.53
CA VAL A 170 18.01 3.78 21.68
C VAL A 170 18.79 4.25 20.46
N GLU A 171 19.09 5.56 20.38
CA GLU A 171 19.78 6.15 19.22
C GLU A 171 21.11 5.45 18.88
N SER A 172 21.87 5.04 19.89
CA SER A 172 23.14 4.30 19.72
C SER A 172 22.98 2.86 19.22
N GLU A 173 21.78 2.28 19.28
CA GLU A 173 21.47 0.88 18.92
C GLU A 173 20.79 0.79 17.54
N ARG A 174 20.43 1.92 16.93
CA ARG A 174 19.71 1.96 15.63
C ARG A 174 20.44 1.23 14.51
N ALA A 175 21.77 1.29 14.49
CA ALA A 175 22.59 0.59 13.49
C ALA A 175 22.47 -0.94 13.61
N MET A 176 22.35 -1.46 14.83
CA MET A 176 22.21 -2.90 15.08
C MET A 176 20.83 -3.41 14.65
N VAL A 177 19.78 -2.62 14.91
CA VAL A 177 18.42 -2.97 14.47
C VAL A 177 18.28 -2.87 12.95
N ALA A 178 18.96 -1.92 12.30
CA ALA A 178 19.01 -1.85 10.84
C ALA A 178 19.69 -3.08 10.18
N GLU A 179 20.52 -3.81 10.92
CA GLU A 179 21.09 -5.10 10.53
C GLU A 179 20.19 -6.30 10.86
N GLY A 180 18.96 -6.07 11.36
CA GLY A 180 18.00 -7.11 11.73
C GLY A 180 18.23 -7.72 13.12
N ARG A 181 18.95 -7.04 14.02
CA ARG A 181 19.17 -7.50 15.40
C ARG A 181 18.08 -6.99 16.34
N LEU A 182 17.71 -7.82 17.33
CA LEU A 182 16.80 -7.44 18.42
C LEU A 182 17.60 -6.98 19.64
N ILE A 183 17.06 -6.03 20.39
CA ILE A 183 17.63 -5.57 21.66
C ILE A 183 16.85 -6.18 22.83
N VAL A 184 17.54 -6.89 23.71
CA VAL A 184 16.95 -7.57 24.87
C VAL A 184 17.48 -6.95 26.15
N GLN A 185 16.59 -6.54 27.04
CA GLN A 185 16.93 -6.15 28.40
C GLN A 185 16.84 -7.33 29.35
N LEU A 186 17.93 -7.62 30.05
CA LEU A 186 18.05 -8.67 31.04
C LEU A 186 17.45 -8.23 32.40
N GLY A 187 17.31 -9.18 33.33
CA GLY A 187 16.70 -8.94 34.65
C GLY A 187 17.47 -7.97 35.56
N ASP A 188 18.75 -7.76 35.30
CA ASP A 188 19.62 -6.78 35.97
C ASP A 188 19.60 -5.38 35.33
N GLY A 189 18.86 -5.23 34.23
CA GLY A 189 18.74 -3.98 33.48
C GLY A 189 19.75 -3.81 32.35
N GLU A 190 20.70 -4.75 32.18
CA GLU A 190 21.64 -4.77 31.05
C GLU A 190 20.91 -4.94 29.71
N ARG A 191 21.39 -4.28 28.66
CA ARG A 191 20.83 -4.32 27.30
C ARG A 191 21.83 -5.01 26.38
N VAL A 192 21.38 -6.07 25.70
CA VAL A 192 22.18 -6.91 24.79
C VAL A 192 21.57 -7.03 23.41
#